data_AF-A0A316FHX7-F1
#
_entry.id   AF-A0A316FHX7-F1
#
_cell.length_a   1.000
_cell.length_b   1.000
_cell.length_c   1.000
_cell.angle_alpha   90.00
_cell.angle_beta   90.00
_cell.angle_gamma   90.00
#
_symmetry.space_group_name_H-M   'P 1'
#
loop_
_entity.id
_entity.type
_entity.pdbx_description
1 polymer ?
#
loop_
_entity_poly.entity_id
_entity_poly.type
_entity_poly.pdbx_seq_one_letter_code
_entity_poly.pdbx_strand_id
1 'polypeptide(L)'
;MTSESAERQGLGPSPGSQTRGESQRRRPVRWDGMQRNSARAVGLVILTCTAAATITALYSTRLMVRLTGGSAWDATVPAFWPLLAVIMIAALVLVARPRHARAAAVVTMVCAAQLVGGGVAASRDWFQVADLEVLKMVTPLTVLLVIAMTVVCGVSLLPLWRTATGWRPRHPGWLVAGALVAAVPPALAGAMAGFSEVALLGQVALTWSLPWGAGIAAGGWLGRPLRRIAALTVAAAPLLTIAVLTVPILPGAGD
;
A
#
# COMPACT_ATOMS: atom_id res chain seq x y z
N MET A 1 -68.83 -37.89 31.65
CA MET A 1 -67.56 -37.56 32.32
C MET A 1 -66.63 -37.00 31.25
N THR A 2 -66.20 -35.74 31.20
CA THR A 2 -66.30 -34.57 32.09
C THR A 2 -65.82 -33.36 31.25
N SER A 3 -66.56 -32.25 31.29
CA SER A 3 -66.14 -30.82 31.32
C SER A 3 -65.08 -30.36 30.29
N GLU A 4 -65.34 -29.45 29.34
CA GLU A 4 -65.85 -28.05 29.44
C GLU A 4 -65.05 -27.17 30.40
N SER A 5 -64.18 -26.29 29.86
CA SER A 5 -63.66 -25.02 30.44
C SER A 5 -62.66 -24.40 29.43
N ALA A 6 -63.03 -23.45 28.57
CA ALA A 6 -63.34 -22.04 28.85
C ALA A 6 -62.09 -21.16 29.06
N GLU A 7 -62.11 -20.03 28.36
CA GLU A 7 -61.47 -18.77 28.71
C GLU A 7 -59.93 -18.68 28.78
N ARG A 8 -59.37 -18.03 27.74
CA ARG A 8 -58.68 -16.74 27.93
C ARG A 8 -58.49 -16.03 26.59
N GLN A 9 -59.62 -15.54 26.06
CA GLN A 9 -59.62 -14.30 25.29
C GLN A 9 -59.44 -13.16 26.30
N GLY A 10 -58.25 -12.59 26.34
CA GLY A 10 -57.94 -11.36 27.07
C GLY A 10 -57.43 -10.33 26.08
N LEU A 11 -58.35 -9.75 25.31
CA LEU A 11 -58.15 -8.52 24.56
C LEU A 11 -57.77 -7.39 25.52
N GLY A 12 -56.60 -6.81 25.29
CA GLY A 12 -56.23 -5.52 25.82
C GLY A 12 -55.29 -4.84 24.84
N PRO A 13 -55.77 -3.97 23.94
CA PRO A 13 -54.87 -3.01 23.31
C PRO A 13 -54.35 -2.12 24.44
N SER A 14 -53.03 -2.06 24.60
CA SER A 14 -52.39 -1.03 25.44
C SER A 14 -51.90 0.10 24.52
N PRO A 15 -52.77 1.08 24.19
CA PRO A 15 -52.37 2.34 23.60
C PRO A 15 -51.68 3.15 24.71
N GLY A 16 -50.36 3.01 24.81
CA GLY A 16 -49.60 3.69 25.85
C GLY A 16 -48.18 3.97 25.39
N SER A 17 -47.93 5.25 25.07
CA SER A 17 -46.64 5.85 24.72
C SER A 17 -46.00 5.28 23.45
N GLN A 18 -46.13 5.88 22.27
CA GLN A 18 -45.61 7.23 21.96
C GLN A 18 -44.45 7.67 22.87
N THR A 19 -43.52 6.77 23.22
CA THR A 19 -42.14 7.20 23.43
C THR A 19 -41.66 7.70 22.08
N ARG A 20 -41.84 9.02 21.90
CA ARG A 20 -41.26 9.82 20.83
C ARG A 20 -39.88 9.26 20.51
N GLY A 21 -39.86 8.44 19.46
CA GLY A 21 -38.68 8.09 18.69
C GLY A 21 -38.23 9.33 17.94
N GLU A 22 -37.90 10.39 18.68
CA GLU A 22 -36.72 11.18 18.41
C GLU A 22 -35.53 10.23 18.73
N SER A 23 -35.35 9.10 18.04
CA SER A 23 -34.67 9.13 16.74
C SER A 23 -34.15 10.52 16.45
N GLN A 24 -33.20 10.91 17.30
CA GLN A 24 -32.10 11.78 16.97
C GLN A 24 -31.69 11.35 15.57
N ARG A 25 -32.28 12.00 14.57
CA ARG A 25 -31.64 12.28 13.30
C ARG A 25 -30.40 13.05 13.70
N ARG A 26 -29.38 12.31 14.16
CA ARG A 26 -28.02 12.76 14.34
C ARG A 26 -27.66 13.23 12.96
N ARG A 27 -27.89 14.53 12.73
CA ARG A 27 -27.50 15.20 11.50
C ARG A 27 -26.05 14.76 11.30
N PRO A 28 -25.72 14.07 10.20
CA PRO A 28 -24.37 13.60 9.96
C PRO A 28 -23.47 14.82 10.16
N VAL A 29 -22.70 14.77 11.24
CA VAL A 29 -21.98 15.93 11.73
C VAL A 29 -21.03 16.37 10.62
N ARG A 30 -20.91 17.69 10.43
CA ARG A 30 -20.19 18.47 9.41
C ARG A 30 -18.73 18.04 9.10
N TRP A 31 -18.23 16.95 9.69
CA TRP A 31 -16.94 16.30 9.47
C TRP A 31 -16.69 15.88 8.02
N ASP A 32 -17.74 15.63 7.24
CA ASP A 32 -17.61 15.18 5.85
C ASP A 32 -16.92 16.21 4.94
N GLY A 33 -17.02 17.51 5.24
CA GLY A 33 -16.36 18.56 4.45
C GLY A 33 -14.84 18.60 4.71
N MET A 34 -14.46 18.56 5.99
CA MET A 34 -13.04 18.62 6.41
C MET A 34 -12.27 17.36 5.99
N GLN A 35 -12.92 16.19 6.02
CA GLN A 35 -12.33 14.95 5.52
C GLN A 35 -12.11 14.96 4.00
N ARG A 36 -13.01 15.57 3.23
CA ARG A 36 -12.82 15.69 1.77
C ARG A 36 -11.66 16.61 1.41
N ASN A 37 -11.53 17.75 2.10
CA ASN A 37 -10.45 18.70 1.82
C ASN A 37 -9.08 18.13 2.19
N SER A 38 -8.97 17.44 3.33
CA SER A 38 -7.73 16.77 3.73
C SER A 38 -7.34 15.62 2.78
N ALA A 39 -8.30 14.78 2.36
CA ALA A 39 -8.02 13.71 1.40
C ALA A 39 -7.55 14.23 0.03
N ARG A 40 -8.13 15.35 -0.44
CA ARG A 40 -7.71 16.01 -1.67
C ARG A 40 -6.31 16.60 -1.57
N ALA A 41 -6.00 17.28 -0.46
CA ALA A 41 -4.66 17.83 -0.22
C ALA A 41 -3.61 16.71 -0.19
N VAL A 42 -3.90 15.61 0.51
CA VAL A 42 -3.06 14.40 0.53
C VAL A 42 -2.87 13.84 -0.88
N GLY A 43 -3.96 13.68 -1.64
CA GLY A 43 -3.90 13.18 -3.02
C GLY A 43 -3.08 14.07 -3.95
N LEU A 44 -3.18 15.40 -3.81
CA LEU A 44 -2.38 16.35 -4.59
C LEU A 44 -0.88 16.25 -4.26
N VAL A 45 -0.52 16.17 -2.97
CA VAL A 45 0.88 15.97 -2.56
C VAL A 45 1.44 14.67 -3.12
N ILE A 46 0.65 13.58 -3.05
CA ILE A 46 1.07 12.30 -3.62
C ILE A 46 1.25 12.41 -5.13
N LEU A 47 0.32 13.06 -5.85
CA LEU A 47 0.43 13.27 -7.29
C LEU A 47 1.69 14.04 -7.67
N THR A 48 1.99 15.15 -7.00
CA THR A 48 3.16 15.96 -7.31
C THR A 48 4.46 15.20 -7.02
N CYS A 49 4.55 14.52 -5.87
CA CYS A 49 5.70 13.68 -5.55
C CYS A 49 5.88 12.52 -6.55
N THR A 50 4.78 11.87 -6.96
CA THR A 50 4.84 10.74 -7.91
C THR A 50 5.19 11.22 -9.32
N ALA A 51 4.67 12.37 -9.75
CA ALA A 51 5.05 12.98 -11.03
C ALA A 51 6.54 13.36 -11.04
N ALA A 52 7.03 14.01 -9.98
CA ALA A 52 8.45 14.34 -9.83
C ALA A 52 9.32 13.07 -9.89
N ALA A 53 8.98 12.05 -9.10
CA ALA A 53 9.66 10.75 -9.11
C ALA A 53 9.65 10.07 -10.49
N THR A 54 8.53 10.15 -11.22
CA THR A 54 8.39 9.58 -12.57
C THR A 54 9.30 10.31 -13.57
N ILE A 55 9.35 11.65 -13.51
CA ILE A 55 10.25 12.46 -14.35
C ILE A 55 11.71 12.14 -14.02
N THR A 56 12.06 12.06 -12.74
CA THR A 56 13.41 11.69 -12.28
C THR A 56 13.78 10.28 -12.76
N ALA A 57 12.88 9.31 -12.64
CA ALA A 57 13.09 7.95 -13.11
C ALA A 57 13.26 7.91 -14.65
N LEU A 58 12.43 8.63 -15.41
CA LEU A 58 12.56 8.74 -16.87
C LEU A 58 13.89 9.37 -17.28
N TYR A 59 14.28 10.47 -16.63
CA TYR A 59 15.54 11.16 -16.90
C TYR A 59 16.74 10.26 -16.60
N SER A 60 16.72 9.58 -15.45
CA SER A 60 17.69 8.56 -15.10
C SER A 60 17.74 7.53 -16.22
N THR A 61 16.60 6.87 -16.52
CA THR A 61 16.45 5.81 -17.54
C THR A 61 17.01 6.21 -18.91
N ARG A 62 16.89 7.48 -19.31
CA ARG A 62 17.48 7.94 -20.56
C ARG A 62 18.99 8.14 -20.47
N LEU A 63 19.48 8.62 -19.33
CA LEU A 63 20.89 8.90 -19.11
C LEU A 63 21.72 7.60 -19.11
N MET A 64 21.34 6.55 -18.38
CA MET A 64 22.19 5.34 -18.39
C MET A 64 22.05 4.50 -19.65
N VAL A 65 20.92 4.54 -20.38
CA VAL A 65 20.86 3.92 -21.72
C VAL A 65 21.92 4.54 -22.62
N ARG A 66 22.11 5.87 -22.54
CA ARG A 66 23.16 6.57 -23.28
C ARG A 66 24.57 6.22 -22.81
N LEU A 67 24.79 6.06 -21.50
CA LEU A 67 26.13 5.84 -20.93
C LEU A 67 26.59 4.37 -20.99
N THR A 68 25.67 3.41 -20.87
CA THR A 68 26.01 1.98 -20.73
C THR A 68 25.75 1.16 -22.00
N GLY A 69 25.32 1.80 -23.09
CA GLY A 69 24.99 1.10 -24.34
C GLY A 69 23.80 0.15 -24.22
N GLY A 70 22.97 0.29 -23.17
CA GLY A 70 21.75 -0.49 -22.95
C GLY A 70 21.93 -1.82 -22.20
N SER A 71 23.15 -2.35 -22.04
CA SER A 71 23.39 -3.72 -21.55
C SER A 71 23.40 -3.88 -20.02
N ALA A 72 23.50 -2.80 -19.25
CA ALA A 72 23.63 -2.87 -17.79
C ALA A 72 22.30 -2.68 -17.02
N TRP A 73 21.16 -2.52 -17.71
CA TRP A 73 19.95 -1.95 -17.10
C TRP A 73 18.70 -2.84 -17.03
N ASP A 74 18.84 -4.16 -17.07
CA ASP A 74 17.72 -5.02 -17.51
C ASP A 74 16.74 -5.53 -16.44
N ALA A 75 17.08 -5.61 -15.14
CA ALA A 75 16.21 -6.35 -14.20
C ALA A 75 15.28 -5.50 -13.33
N THR A 76 15.74 -4.35 -12.82
CA THR A 76 15.03 -3.62 -11.74
C THR A 76 14.15 -2.48 -12.22
N VAL A 77 14.42 -1.89 -13.40
CA VAL A 77 13.66 -0.76 -13.96
C VAL A 77 12.23 -1.11 -14.39
N PRO A 78 11.97 -2.25 -15.06
CA PRO A 78 10.62 -2.57 -15.51
C PRO A 78 9.62 -2.66 -14.35
N ALA A 79 10.07 -3.11 -13.17
CA ALA A 79 9.23 -3.24 -11.98
C ALA A 79 8.81 -1.90 -11.34
N PHE A 80 9.54 -0.80 -11.59
CA PHE A 80 9.20 0.50 -11.03
C PHE A 80 8.00 1.16 -11.71
N TRP A 81 7.84 0.97 -13.04
CA TRP A 81 6.79 1.65 -13.80
C TRP A 81 5.36 1.25 -13.38
N PRO A 82 5.03 -0.04 -13.20
CA PRO A 82 3.72 -0.44 -12.70
C PRO A 82 3.42 0.15 -11.31
N LEU A 83 4.41 0.17 -10.41
CA LEU A 83 4.23 0.72 -9.07
C LEU A 83 3.97 2.22 -9.10
N LEU A 84 4.74 3.00 -9.87
CA LEU A 84 4.51 4.44 -10.05
C LEU A 84 3.14 4.72 -10.68
N ALA A 85 2.73 3.94 -11.68
CA ALA A 85 1.42 4.05 -12.31
C ALA A 85 0.28 3.79 -11.32
N VAL A 86 0.40 2.73 -10.51
CA VAL A 86 -0.59 2.40 -9.47
C VAL A 86 -0.67 3.51 -8.41
N ILE A 87 0.46 4.07 -7.96
CA ILE A 87 0.47 5.21 -7.03
C ILE A 87 -0.24 6.41 -7.66
N MET A 88 0.03 6.72 -8.92
CA MET A 88 -0.57 7.85 -9.62
C MET A 88 -2.09 7.69 -9.76
N ILE A 89 -2.56 6.49 -10.13
CA ILE A 89 -3.99 6.17 -10.21
C ILE A 89 -4.64 6.27 -8.82
N ALA A 90 -4.02 5.72 -7.78
CA ALA A 90 -4.52 5.81 -6.41
C ALA A 90 -4.59 7.27 -5.91
N ALA A 91 -3.61 8.09 -6.27
CA ALA A 91 -3.59 9.50 -5.95
C ALA A 91 -4.69 10.30 -6.67
N LEU A 92 -4.95 10.00 -7.95
CA LEU A 92 -6.10 10.53 -8.69
C LEU A 92 -7.42 10.13 -8.01
N VAL A 93 -7.55 8.88 -7.57
CA VAL A 93 -8.72 8.40 -6.82
C VAL A 93 -8.88 9.14 -5.49
N LEU A 94 -7.79 9.44 -4.77
CA LEU A 94 -7.79 10.25 -3.55
C LEU A 94 -8.35 11.66 -3.80
N VAL A 95 -7.95 12.30 -4.90
CA VAL A 95 -8.42 13.64 -5.27
C VAL A 95 -9.87 13.63 -5.76
N ALA A 96 -10.21 12.74 -6.69
CA ALA A 96 -11.50 12.72 -7.38
C ALA A 96 -12.62 12.05 -6.56
N ARG A 97 -12.28 11.01 -5.79
CA ARG A 97 -13.26 10.15 -5.11
C ARG A 97 -12.88 9.94 -3.63
N PRO A 98 -13.09 10.95 -2.77
CA PRO A 98 -12.73 10.89 -1.35
C PRO A 98 -13.44 9.77 -0.57
N ARG A 99 -14.55 9.23 -1.09
CA ARG A 99 -15.23 8.04 -0.54
C ARG A 99 -14.32 6.80 -0.53
N HIS A 100 -13.37 6.70 -1.46
CA HIS A 100 -12.40 5.60 -1.57
C HIS A 100 -11.01 5.95 -1.02
N ALA A 101 -10.86 7.10 -0.37
CA ALA A 101 -9.57 7.62 0.09
C ALA A 101 -8.77 6.60 0.93
N ARG A 102 -9.46 5.77 1.72
CA ARG A 102 -8.79 4.76 2.56
C ARG A 102 -8.14 3.64 1.77
N ALA A 103 -8.88 3.05 0.82
CA ALA A 103 -8.34 1.99 -0.02
C ALA A 103 -7.18 2.52 -0.85
N ALA A 104 -7.37 3.69 -1.47
CA ALA A 104 -6.34 4.36 -2.24
C ALA A 104 -5.08 4.67 -1.39
N ALA A 105 -5.24 5.19 -0.17
CA ALA A 105 -4.12 5.45 0.73
C ALA A 105 -3.33 4.19 1.10
N VAL A 106 -4.01 3.06 1.37
CA VAL A 106 -3.33 1.78 1.65
C VAL A 106 -2.55 1.29 0.43
N VAL A 107 -3.15 1.35 -0.76
CA VAL A 107 -2.48 0.95 -2.00
C VAL A 107 -1.25 1.83 -2.24
N THR A 108 -1.41 3.16 -2.12
CA THR A 108 -0.30 4.11 -2.23
C THR A 108 0.81 3.82 -1.23
N MET A 109 0.48 3.59 0.04
CA MET A 109 1.44 3.28 1.09
C MET A 109 2.27 2.03 0.75
N VAL A 110 1.61 0.94 0.36
CA VAL A 110 2.28 -0.34 0.04
C VAL A 110 3.18 -0.19 -1.17
N CYS A 111 2.70 0.41 -2.26
CA CYS A 111 3.51 0.62 -3.46
C CYS A 111 4.68 1.57 -3.20
N ALA A 112 4.47 2.66 -2.46
CA ALA A 112 5.55 3.59 -2.12
C ALA A 112 6.60 2.93 -1.23
N ALA A 113 6.20 2.11 -0.26
CA ALA A 113 7.11 1.36 0.59
C ALA A 113 7.94 0.34 -0.22
N GLN A 114 7.35 -0.35 -1.19
CA GLN A 114 8.09 -1.23 -2.12
C GLN A 114 9.11 -0.44 -2.95
N LEU A 115 8.74 0.73 -3.47
CA LEU A 115 9.67 1.59 -4.22
C LEU A 115 10.85 2.06 -3.35
N VAL A 116 10.59 2.44 -2.10
CA VAL A 116 11.65 2.82 -1.14
C VAL A 116 12.58 1.63 -0.88
N GLY A 117 12.03 0.47 -0.52
CA GLY A 117 12.83 -0.72 -0.25
C GLY A 117 13.60 -1.21 -1.48
N GLY A 118 13.00 -1.15 -2.67
CA GLY A 118 13.66 -1.47 -3.94
C GLY A 118 14.78 -0.48 -4.28
N GLY A 119 14.58 0.81 -4.03
CA GLY A 119 15.61 1.83 -4.24
C GLY A 119 16.81 1.66 -3.30
N VAL A 120 16.57 1.31 -2.03
CA VAL A 120 17.65 1.01 -1.08
C VAL A 120 18.42 -0.23 -1.49
N ALA A 121 17.71 -1.29 -1.89
CA ALA A 121 18.34 -2.53 -2.36
C ALA A 121 19.19 -2.30 -3.62
N ALA A 122 18.63 -1.61 -4.63
CA ALA A 122 19.34 -1.29 -5.86
C ALA A 122 20.57 -0.40 -5.62
N SER A 123 20.49 0.51 -4.65
CA SER A 123 21.63 1.36 -4.29
C SER A 123 22.82 0.53 -3.81
N ARG A 124 22.58 -0.48 -2.95
CA ARG A 124 23.63 -1.40 -2.48
C ARG A 124 24.30 -2.13 -3.65
N ASP A 125 23.50 -2.68 -4.55
CA ASP A 125 24.01 -3.47 -5.67
C ASP A 125 24.84 -2.59 -6.62
N TRP A 126 24.44 -1.34 -6.83
CA TRP A 126 25.22 -0.39 -7.63
C TRP A 126 26.55 0.02 -7.00
N PHE A 127 26.63 0.13 -5.67
CA PHE A 127 27.91 0.37 -5.00
C PHE A 127 28.93 -0.78 -5.21
N GLN A 128 28.47 -1.98 -5.58
CA GLN A 128 29.32 -3.14 -5.81
C GLN A 128 29.73 -3.33 -7.27
N VAL A 129 28.96 -2.79 -8.22
CA VAL A 129 29.09 -3.13 -9.66
C VAL A 129 29.39 -1.93 -10.56
N ALA A 130 29.04 -0.70 -10.15
CA ALA A 130 29.14 0.47 -11.03
C ALA A 130 30.46 1.24 -10.91
N ASP A 131 30.95 1.77 -12.03
CA ASP A 131 32.03 2.75 -12.06
C ASP A 131 31.67 4.00 -11.24
N LEU A 132 32.70 4.60 -10.63
CA LEU A 132 32.57 5.80 -9.78
C LEU A 132 31.87 6.98 -10.45
N GLU A 133 32.01 7.14 -11.77
CA GLU A 133 31.35 8.21 -12.53
C GLU A 133 29.85 7.97 -12.69
N VAL A 134 29.47 6.73 -13.00
CA VAL A 134 28.07 6.30 -13.10
C VAL A 134 27.37 6.46 -11.75
N LEU A 135 28.04 6.05 -10.68
CA LEU A 135 27.53 6.14 -9.32
C LEU A 135 27.26 7.60 -8.88
N LYS A 136 28.14 8.55 -9.23
CA LYS A 136 27.94 9.99 -8.96
C LYS A 136 26.70 10.56 -9.63
N MET A 137 26.31 10.04 -10.79
CA MET A 137 25.12 10.52 -11.51
C MET A 137 23.83 9.87 -11.02
N VAL A 138 23.85 8.58 -10.68
CA VAL A 138 22.63 7.81 -10.34
C VAL A 138 22.22 8.00 -8.89
N THR A 139 23.19 8.00 -7.97
CA THR A 139 22.93 8.14 -6.53
C THR A 139 22.00 9.30 -6.16
N PRO A 140 22.22 10.54 -6.63
CA PRO A 140 21.32 11.65 -6.28
C PRO A 140 19.89 11.45 -6.80
N LEU A 141 19.72 10.83 -7.97
CA LEU A 141 18.41 10.55 -8.55
C LEU A 141 17.66 9.48 -7.74
N THR A 142 18.38 8.45 -7.29
CA THR A 142 17.84 7.39 -6.41
C THR A 142 17.48 7.90 -5.04
N VAL A 143 18.35 8.75 -4.45
CA VAL A 143 18.06 9.42 -3.17
C VAL A 143 16.80 10.26 -3.28
N LEU A 144 16.66 11.03 -4.36
CA LEU A 144 15.46 11.85 -4.59
C LEU A 144 14.20 10.98 -4.71
N LEU A 145 14.28 9.87 -5.44
CA LEU A 145 13.18 8.90 -5.56
C LEU A 145 12.79 8.31 -4.20
N VAL A 146 13.78 7.86 -3.42
CA VAL A 146 13.57 7.29 -2.07
C VAL A 146 12.94 8.32 -1.13
N ILE A 147 13.44 9.56 -1.13
CA ILE A 147 12.86 10.65 -0.32
C ILE A 147 11.42 10.92 -0.75
N ALA A 148 11.16 11.07 -2.06
CA ALA A 148 9.81 11.34 -2.57
C ALA A 148 8.84 10.22 -2.18
N MET A 149 9.22 8.96 -2.33
CA MET A 149 8.37 7.83 -1.97
C MET A 149 8.21 7.66 -0.46
N THR A 150 9.21 8.04 0.33
CA THR A 150 9.09 8.09 1.80
C THR A 150 8.07 9.15 2.23
N VAL A 151 8.10 10.33 1.60
CA VAL A 151 7.09 11.38 1.82
C VAL A 151 5.70 10.88 1.43
N VAL A 152 5.55 10.25 0.26
CA VAL A 152 4.29 9.64 -0.17
C VAL A 152 3.78 8.63 0.86
N CYS A 153 4.65 7.75 1.35
CA CYS A 153 4.32 6.76 2.37
C CYS A 153 3.84 7.46 3.67
N GLY A 154 4.59 8.43 4.19
CA GLY A 154 4.21 9.17 5.40
C GLY A 154 2.89 9.93 5.25
N VAL A 155 2.70 10.64 4.15
CA VAL A 155 1.48 11.43 3.87
C VAL A 155 0.26 10.53 3.67
N SER A 156 0.45 9.32 3.12
CA SER A 156 -0.61 8.32 2.99
C SER A 156 -1.12 7.76 4.33
N LEU A 157 -0.36 7.92 5.42
CA LEU A 157 -0.82 7.56 6.77
C LEU A 157 -1.83 8.57 7.34
N LEU A 158 -1.84 9.83 6.87
CA LEU A 158 -2.73 10.87 7.42
C LEU A 158 -4.24 10.51 7.29
N PRO A 159 -4.73 10.01 6.14
CA PRO A 159 -6.10 9.49 6.03
C PRO A 159 -6.40 8.27 6.92
N LEU A 160 -5.37 7.50 7.29
CA LEU A 160 -5.49 6.28 8.09
C LEU A 160 -5.51 6.60 9.60
N TRP A 161 -4.69 7.55 10.04
CA TRP A 161 -4.51 7.94 11.44
C TRP A 161 -5.82 8.42 12.09
N ARG A 162 -6.58 9.29 11.42
CA ARG A 162 -7.80 9.88 12.02
C ARG A 162 -8.90 8.87 12.36
N THR A 163 -8.85 7.68 11.77
CA THR A 163 -9.73 6.54 12.11
C THR A 163 -9.15 5.55 13.10
N ALA A 164 -7.82 5.56 13.29
CA ALA A 164 -7.12 4.73 14.26
C ALA A 164 -7.17 5.32 15.69
N THR A 165 -7.87 6.44 15.89
CA THR A 165 -8.19 7.01 17.21
C THR A 165 -8.97 6.04 18.11
N GLY A 166 -9.57 4.99 17.55
CA GLY A 166 -9.74 3.73 18.27
C GLY A 166 -8.44 2.93 18.24
N TRP A 167 -7.63 3.03 19.30
CA TRP A 167 -6.31 2.38 19.41
C TRP A 167 -6.33 0.87 19.17
N ARG A 168 -7.50 0.23 19.27
CA ARG A 168 -7.67 -1.21 19.09
C ARG A 168 -8.05 -1.55 17.64
N PRO A 169 -7.31 -2.44 16.96
CA PRO A 169 -7.73 -3.00 15.68
C PRO A 169 -9.08 -3.71 15.86
N ARG A 170 -9.95 -3.62 14.85
CA ARG A 170 -11.21 -4.38 14.86
C ARG A 170 -10.96 -5.89 14.78
N HIS A 171 -9.86 -6.28 14.16
CA HIS A 171 -9.47 -7.67 13.98
C HIS A 171 -7.96 -7.84 14.25
N PRO A 172 -7.54 -8.17 15.48
CA PRO A 172 -6.13 -8.30 15.84
C PRO A 172 -5.40 -9.39 15.05
N GLY A 173 -6.11 -10.41 14.54
CA GLY A 173 -5.52 -11.46 13.70
C GLY A 173 -4.84 -10.92 12.43
N TRP A 174 -5.24 -9.75 11.92
CA TRP A 174 -4.58 -9.12 10.77
C TRP A 174 -3.22 -8.52 11.12
N LEU A 175 -3.02 -8.10 12.38
CA LEU A 175 -1.70 -7.70 12.85
C LEU A 175 -0.74 -8.87 12.88
N VAL A 176 -1.22 -10.02 13.38
CA VAL A 176 -0.43 -11.25 13.42
C VAL A 176 -0.10 -11.70 12.01
N ALA A 177 -1.08 -11.70 11.09
CA ALA A 177 -0.84 -12.02 9.69
C ALA A 177 0.18 -11.06 9.03
N GLY A 178 0.07 -9.76 9.30
CA GLY A 178 1.03 -8.77 8.81
C GLY A 178 2.44 -8.99 9.37
N ALA A 179 2.56 -9.29 10.66
CA ALA A 179 3.84 -9.60 11.31
C ALA A 179 4.47 -10.88 10.74
N LEU A 180 3.66 -11.92 10.50
CA LEU A 180 4.12 -13.15 9.85
C LEU A 180 4.63 -12.88 8.44
N VAL A 181 3.90 -12.11 7.64
CA VAL A 181 4.35 -11.74 6.27
C VAL A 181 5.59 -10.87 6.29
N ALA A 182 5.78 -10.03 7.32
CA ALA A 182 6.99 -9.24 7.47
C ALA A 182 8.21 -10.06 7.89
N ALA A 183 8.04 -11.09 8.72
CA ALA A 183 9.13 -11.82 9.36
C ALA A 183 9.47 -13.17 8.71
N VAL A 184 8.47 -13.93 8.26
CA VAL A 184 8.65 -15.31 7.77
C VAL A 184 9.40 -15.36 6.44
N PRO A 185 9.06 -14.57 5.39
CA PRO A 185 9.79 -14.63 4.13
C PRO A 185 11.28 -14.27 4.25
N PRO A 186 11.69 -13.20 4.96
CA PRO A 186 13.11 -12.91 5.17
C PRO A 186 13.82 -13.97 5.99
N ALA A 187 13.16 -14.53 7.02
CA ALA A 187 13.73 -15.61 7.83
C ALA A 187 13.95 -16.89 7.00
N LEU A 188 12.98 -17.27 6.16
CA LEU A 188 13.11 -18.40 5.23
C LEU A 188 14.22 -18.14 4.20
N ALA A 189 14.26 -16.94 3.61
CA ALA A 189 15.32 -16.57 2.66
C ALA A 189 16.71 -16.65 3.30
N GLY A 190 16.87 -16.14 4.53
CA GLY A 190 18.11 -16.23 5.29
C GLY A 190 18.51 -17.66 5.64
N ALA A 191 17.54 -18.50 6.00
CA ALA A 191 17.77 -19.91 6.29
C ALA A 191 18.21 -20.71 5.04
N MET A 192 17.67 -20.38 3.86
CA MET A 192 18.02 -21.06 2.60
C MET A 192 19.33 -20.56 1.97
N ALA A 193 19.65 -19.27 2.12
CA ALA A 193 20.84 -18.68 1.48
C ALA A 193 22.15 -18.94 2.26
N GLY A 194 22.07 -19.46 3.49
CA GLY A 194 23.20 -19.49 4.42
C GLY A 194 23.45 -18.08 4.97
N PHE A 195 23.61 -17.95 6.28
CA PHE A 195 23.61 -16.68 7.03
C PHE A 195 24.73 -15.67 6.71
N SER A 196 25.48 -15.82 5.61
CA SER A 196 26.64 -14.97 5.30
C SER A 196 26.28 -13.56 4.86
N GLU A 197 25.02 -13.28 4.50
CA GLU A 197 24.62 -11.93 4.05
C GLU A 197 23.41 -11.38 4.82
N VAL A 198 23.68 -10.84 6.01
CA VAL A 198 22.73 -10.01 6.79
C VAL A 198 22.06 -8.95 5.91
N ALA A 199 22.79 -8.44 4.92
CA ALA A 199 22.32 -7.43 4.00
C ALA A 199 21.31 -7.97 2.96
N LEU A 200 21.37 -9.25 2.54
CA LEU A 200 20.35 -9.88 1.69
C LEU A 200 19.02 -10.03 2.44
N LEU A 201 19.11 -10.41 3.72
CA LEU A 201 17.97 -10.52 4.62
C LEU A 201 17.28 -9.16 4.83
N GLY A 202 18.09 -8.11 5.01
CA GLY A 202 17.64 -6.72 5.06
C GLY A 202 16.97 -6.26 3.76
N GLN A 203 17.54 -6.58 2.60
CA GLN A 203 16.94 -6.28 1.29
C GLN A 203 15.58 -6.97 1.13
N VAL A 204 15.49 -8.28 1.39
CA VAL A 204 14.22 -9.03 1.26
C VAL A 204 13.15 -8.49 2.22
N ALA A 205 13.55 -8.13 3.44
CA ALA A 205 12.65 -7.52 4.42
C ALA A 205 12.15 -6.15 3.96
N LEU A 206 13.04 -5.25 3.55
CA LEU A 206 12.71 -3.87 3.20
C LEU A 206 11.99 -3.75 1.86
N THR A 207 12.39 -4.53 0.86
CA THR A 207 11.83 -4.44 -0.49
C THR A 207 10.46 -5.10 -0.60
N TRP A 208 10.24 -6.21 0.10
CA TRP A 208 9.07 -7.05 -0.11
C TRP A 208 8.24 -7.20 1.16
N SER A 209 8.85 -7.79 2.19
CA SER A 209 8.10 -8.38 3.31
C SER A 209 7.47 -7.34 4.24
N LEU A 210 8.22 -6.27 4.58
CA LEU A 210 7.73 -5.18 5.42
C LEU A 210 6.60 -4.38 4.75
N PRO A 211 6.73 -3.94 3.48
CA PRO A 211 5.62 -3.30 2.76
C PRO A 211 4.35 -4.16 2.73
N TRP A 212 4.49 -5.47 2.46
CA TRP A 212 3.35 -6.40 2.41
C TRP A 212 2.74 -6.62 3.79
N GLY A 213 3.57 -6.84 4.80
CA GLY A 213 3.16 -7.02 6.18
C GLY A 213 2.41 -5.79 6.72
N ALA A 214 2.90 -4.58 6.42
CA ALA A 214 2.23 -3.34 6.77
C ALA A 214 0.86 -3.19 6.08
N GLY A 215 0.76 -3.55 4.80
CA GLY A 215 -0.50 -3.55 4.06
C GLY A 215 -1.54 -4.52 4.64
N ILE A 216 -1.12 -5.72 5.02
CA ILE A 216 -1.99 -6.72 5.67
C ILE A 216 -2.39 -6.26 7.07
N ALA A 217 -1.45 -5.76 7.86
CA ALA A 217 -1.71 -5.23 9.20
C ALA A 217 -2.75 -4.10 9.16
N ALA A 218 -2.64 -3.18 8.20
CA ALA A 218 -3.61 -2.10 7.98
C ALA A 218 -5.05 -2.63 7.75
N GLY A 219 -5.20 -3.83 7.20
CA GLY A 219 -6.47 -4.53 7.05
C GLY A 219 -7.23 -4.76 8.37
N GLY A 220 -6.51 -4.79 9.51
CA GLY A 220 -7.10 -4.93 10.85
C GLY A 220 -7.99 -3.76 11.28
N TRP A 221 -7.83 -2.58 10.66
CA TRP A 221 -8.65 -1.39 10.92
C TRP A 221 -9.75 -1.17 9.86
N LEU A 222 -9.69 -1.89 8.75
CA LEU A 222 -10.63 -1.76 7.63
C LEU A 222 -11.89 -2.64 7.82
N GLY A 223 -13.02 -2.13 7.33
CA GLY A 223 -14.27 -2.91 7.25
C GLY A 223 -14.17 -4.05 6.22
N ARG A 224 -15.04 -5.05 6.34
CA ARG A 224 -15.06 -6.28 5.51
C ARG A 224 -14.77 -6.07 4.00
N PRO A 225 -15.46 -5.18 3.26
CA PRO A 225 -15.23 -5.05 1.82
C PRO A 225 -13.86 -4.45 1.47
N LEU A 226 -13.44 -3.41 2.19
CA LEU A 226 -12.15 -2.74 1.97
C LEU A 226 -10.98 -3.64 2.38
N ARG A 227 -11.17 -4.48 3.39
CA ARG A 227 -10.17 -5.44 3.85
C ARG A 227 -9.87 -6.52 2.80
N ARG A 228 -10.89 -7.02 2.09
CA ARG A 228 -10.67 -7.96 0.97
C ARG A 228 -9.86 -7.33 -0.14
N ILE A 229 -10.15 -6.08 -0.49
CA ILE A 229 -9.41 -5.35 -1.52
C ILE A 229 -7.96 -5.16 -1.10
N ALA A 230 -7.70 -4.69 0.14
CA ALA A 230 -6.35 -4.53 0.66
C ALA A 230 -5.55 -5.85 0.64
N ALA A 231 -6.18 -6.95 1.07
CA ALA A 231 -5.57 -8.28 1.04
C ALA A 231 -5.28 -8.75 -0.39
N LEU A 232 -6.21 -8.53 -1.33
CA LEU A 232 -6.03 -8.87 -2.74
C LEU A 232 -4.92 -8.05 -3.39
N THR A 233 -4.80 -6.74 -3.09
CA THR A 233 -3.70 -5.93 -3.63
C THR A 233 -2.35 -6.35 -3.06
N VAL A 234 -2.27 -6.71 -1.77
CA VAL A 234 -1.03 -7.23 -1.20
C VAL A 234 -0.69 -8.60 -1.76
N ALA A 235 -1.68 -9.47 -2.03
CA ALA A 235 -1.45 -10.78 -2.65
C ALA A 235 -1.11 -10.69 -4.14
N ALA A 236 -1.68 -9.73 -4.86
CA ALA A 236 -1.42 -9.52 -6.28
C ALA A 236 -0.06 -8.89 -6.54
N ALA A 237 0.46 -8.06 -5.62
CA ALA A 237 1.78 -7.43 -5.76
C ALA A 237 2.93 -8.44 -5.99
N PRO A 238 3.12 -9.50 -5.17
CA PRO A 238 4.13 -10.53 -5.41
C PRO A 238 3.92 -11.25 -6.74
N LEU A 239 2.67 -11.56 -7.10
CA LEU A 239 2.37 -12.21 -8.38
C LEU A 239 2.74 -11.32 -9.57
N LEU A 240 2.46 -10.03 -9.47
CA LEU A 240 2.81 -9.05 -10.50
C LEU A 240 4.32 -8.88 -10.59
N THR A 241 5.01 -8.84 -9.45
CA THR A 241 6.47 -8.84 -9.39
C THR A 241 7.05 -10.09 -10.06
N ILE A 242 6.59 -11.28 -9.68
CA ILE A 242 7.06 -12.54 -10.27
C ILE A 242 6.77 -12.54 -11.77
N ALA A 243 5.57 -12.14 -12.19
CA ALA A 243 5.23 -12.05 -13.60
C ALA A 243 6.19 -11.12 -14.35
N VAL A 244 6.45 -9.90 -13.84
CA VAL A 244 7.38 -8.95 -14.47
C VAL A 244 8.81 -9.51 -14.53
N LEU A 245 9.27 -10.20 -13.48
CA LEU A 245 10.60 -10.82 -13.44
C LEU A 245 10.72 -12.09 -14.30
N THR A 246 9.60 -12.72 -14.65
CA THR A 246 9.56 -13.98 -15.42
C THR A 246 9.13 -13.80 -16.87
N VAL A 247 8.69 -12.61 -17.29
CA VAL A 247 8.55 -12.29 -18.72
C VAL A 247 9.95 -12.47 -19.32
N PRO A 248 10.18 -13.47 -20.18
CA PRO A 248 11.47 -13.63 -20.81
C PRO A 248 11.76 -12.34 -21.57
N ILE A 249 12.91 -11.74 -21.27
CA ILE A 249 13.51 -10.75 -22.17
C ILE A 249 13.66 -11.52 -23.47
N LEU A 250 12.71 -11.33 -24.40
CA LEU A 250 12.78 -11.91 -25.74
C LEU A 250 14.17 -11.53 -26.23
N PRO A 251 15.06 -12.50 -26.51
CA PRO A 251 16.38 -12.19 -27.02
C PRO A 251 16.13 -11.30 -28.23
N GLY A 252 16.59 -10.05 -28.14
CA GLY A 252 16.39 -9.07 -29.17
C GLY A 252 16.82 -9.70 -30.49
N ALA A 253 15.92 -9.63 -31.47
CA ALA A 253 16.25 -9.84 -32.86
C ALA A 253 17.45 -8.94 -33.16
N GLY A 254 18.64 -9.55 -33.21
CA GLY A 254 19.82 -8.91 -33.74
C GLY A 254 19.63 -8.80 -35.24
N ASP A 255 19.33 -7.59 -35.69
CA ASP A 255 19.62 -7.10 -37.03
C ASP A 255 20.54 -5.88 -36.88
#